data_AF-A0A149VQ33-F1
#
_entry.id   AF-A0A149VQ33-F1
#
_cell.length_a   1.000
_cell.length_b   1.000
_cell.length_c   1.000
_cell.angle_alpha   90.00
_cell.angle_beta   90.00
_cell.angle_gamma   90.00
#
_symmetry.space_group_name_H-M   'P 1'
#
loop_
_entity.id
_entity.type
_entity.pdbx_description
1 polymer ?
#
loop_
_entity_poly.entity_id
_entity_poly.type
_entity_poly.pdbx_seq_one_letter_code
_entity_poly.pdbx_strand_id
1 'polypeptide(L)' 'MIPSPCINVCQVDPPTGICLGCGRTIQEITNWVVLKDEEKERVIHQSQIRLDNLLFGDESN' A
#
# COMPACT_ATOMS: atom_id res chain seq x y z
N MET A 1 -16.51 5.82 -6.88
CA MET A 1 -15.98 4.46 -6.65
C MET A 1 -14.52 4.44 -7.02
N ILE A 2 -13.64 4.40 -6.03
CA ILE A 2 -12.19 4.37 -6.21
C ILE A 2 -11.71 2.92 -6.43
N PRO A 3 -10.98 2.62 -7.52
CA PRO A 3 -10.46 1.28 -7.76
C PRO A 3 -9.35 0.92 -6.77
N SER A 4 -9.23 -0.37 -6.44
CA SER A 4 -8.14 -0.84 -5.56
C SER A 4 -6.79 -0.76 -6.29
N PRO A 5 -5.72 -0.25 -5.65
CA PRO A 5 -4.37 -0.21 -6.23
C PRO A 5 -3.67 -1.59 -6.23
N CYS A 6 -4.44 -2.69 -6.13
CA CYS A 6 -3.88 -4.03 -5.96
C CYS A 6 -3.43 -4.57 -7.32
N ILE A 7 -2.18 -5.04 -7.40
CA ILE A 7 -1.65 -5.70 -8.59
C ILE A 7 -1.77 -7.24 -8.54
N ASN A 8 -2.56 -7.77 -7.61
CA ASN A 8 -2.71 -9.21 -7.33
C ASN A 8 -1.41 -9.91 -6.89
N VAL A 9 -0.44 -9.13 -6.39
CA VAL A 9 0.76 -9.64 -5.71
C VAL A 9 0.60 -9.35 -4.22
N CYS A 10 0.35 -10.39 -3.43
CA CYS A 10 0.19 -10.28 -1.98
C CYS A 10 1.47 -10.78 -1.29
N GLN A 11 2.48 -9.91 -1.26
CA GLN A 11 3.70 -10.16 -0.50
C GLN A 11 3.90 -9.00 0.45
N VAL A 12 3.88 -9.27 1.75
CA VAL A 12 4.06 -8.26 2.79
C VAL A 12 5.48 -8.35 3.30
N ASP A 13 6.14 -7.20 3.39
CA ASP A 13 7.44 -7.05 4.02
C ASP A 13 7.29 -7.25 5.54
N PRO A 14 7.91 -8.29 6.15
CA PRO A 14 7.71 -8.58 7.57
C PRO A 14 8.16 -7.46 8.53
N PRO A 15 9.30 -6.75 8.29
CA PRO A 15 9.72 -5.61 9.10
C PRO A 15 8.75 -4.44 9.09
N THR A 16 8.24 -4.04 7.92
CA THR A 16 7.41 -2.83 7.79
C THR A 16 5.91 -3.09 7.83
N GLY A 17 5.47 -4.33 7.58
CA GLY A 17 4.06 -4.69 7.47
C GLY A 17 3.37 -4.13 6.22
N ILE A 18 4.15 -3.72 5.22
CA ILE A 18 3.67 -3.11 3.97
C ILE A 18 3.67 -4.14 2.85
N CYS A 19 2.62 -4.15 2.03
CA CYS A 19 2.55 -4.97 0.82
C CYS A 19 3.53 -4.44 -0.24
N LEU A 20 4.51 -5.24 -0.61
CA LEU A 20 5.51 -4.95 -1.65
C LEU A 20 4.90 -4.78 -3.05
N GLY A 21 3.68 -5.27 -3.28
CA GLY A 21 3.01 -5.12 -4.58
C GLY A 21 2.17 -3.85 -4.72
N CYS A 22 1.57 -3.36 -3.63
CA CYS A 22 0.63 -2.23 -3.70
C CYS A 22 0.85 -1.14 -2.65
N GLY A 23 1.88 -1.27 -1.80
CA GLY A 23 2.24 -0.29 -0.78
C GLY A 23 1.24 -0.13 0.37
N ARG A 24 0.19 -0.95 0.44
CA ARG A 24 -0.82 -0.92 1.50
C ARG A 24 -0.42 -1.76 2.71
N THR A 25 -0.86 -1.38 3.90
CA THR A 25 -0.77 -2.21 5.10
C THR A 25 -1.87 -3.28 5.11
N ILE A 26 -1.68 -4.33 5.93
CA ILE A 26 -2.70 -5.38 6.13
C ILE A 26 -4.04 -4.78 6.60
N GLN A 27 -4.00 -3.76 7.46
CA GLN A 27 -5.20 -3.09 7.99
C GLN A 27 -5.96 -2.36 6.88
N GLU A 28 -5.26 -1.65 6.00
CA GLU A 28 -5.87 -0.97 4.85
C GLU A 28 -6.44 -1.96 3.83
N ILE A 29 -5.77 -3.09 3.62
CA ILE A 29 -6.26 -4.18 2.75
C ILE A 29 -7.57 -4.74 3.31
N THR A 30 -7.60 -5.02 4.62
CA THR A 30 -8.78 -5.61 5.28
C THR A 30 -9.95 -4.64 5.33
N ASN A 31 -9.67 -3.36 5.58
CA ASN A 31 -10.71 -2.32 5.71
C ASN A 31 -11.14 -1.71 4.38
N TRP A 32 -10.47 -2.01 3.25
CA TRP A 32 -10.70 -1.35 1.96
C TRP A 32 -12.18 -1.27 1.55
N VAL A 33 -12.93 -2.34 1.80
CA VAL A 33 -14.36 -2.43 1.41
C VAL A 33 -15.27 -1.50 2.22
N VAL A 34 -14.87 -1.12 3.45
CA VAL A 34 -15.65 -0.22 4.32
C VAL A 34 -15.20 1.24 4.24
N LEU A 35 -14.06 1.53 3.60
CA LEU A 35 -13.56 2.90 3.45
C LEU A 35 -14.43 3.72 2.49
N LYS A 36 -14.62 5.00 2.85
CA LYS A 36 -15.21 6.02 1.96
C LYS A 36 -14.24 6.38 0.83
N ASP A 37 -14.75 6.97 -0.24
CA ASP A 37 -13.93 7.33 -1.41
C ASP A 37 -12.78 8.29 -1.03
N GLU A 38 -13.02 9.27 -0.15
CA GLU A 38 -11.97 10.17 0.37
C GLU A 38 -10.85 9.44 1.15
N GLU A 39 -11.23 8.41 1.91
CA GLU A 39 -10.26 7.60 2.67
C GLU A 39 -9.48 6.68 1.72
N LYS A 40 -10.14 6.13 0.70
CA LYS A 40 -9.51 5.32 -0.34
C LYS A 40 -8.46 6.11 -1.12
N GLU A 41 -8.76 7.36 -1.49
CA GLU A 41 -7.80 8.24 -2.15
C GLU A 41 -6.56 8.49 -1.28
N ARG A 42 -6.77 8.77 0.02
CA ARG A 42 -5.65 8.93 0.96
C ARG A 42 -4.81 7.67 1.09
N VAL A 43 -5.45 6.51 1.21
CA VAL A 43 -4.76 5.21 1.28
C VAL A 43 -3.96 4.96 0.01
N ILE A 44 -4.50 5.21 -1.17
CA ILE A 44 -3.77 5.06 -2.44
C ILE A 44 -2.54 5.97 -2.46
N HIS A 45 -2.70 7.25 -2.13
CA HIS A 45 -1.61 8.22 -2.14
C HIS A 45 -0.49 7.82 -1.16
N GLN A 46 -0.85 7.46 0.07
CA GLN A 46 0.12 6.99 1.08
C GLN A 46 0.81 5.69 0.66
N SER A 47 0.06 4.79 0.02
CA SER A 47 0.61 3.52 -0.45
C SER A 47 1.64 3.71 -1.54
N GLN A 48 1.41 4.64 -2.47
CA GLN A 48 2.40 4.95 -3.50
C GLN A 48 3.70 5.48 -2.90
N ILE A 49 3.60 6.42 -1.96
CA ILE A 49 4.79 6.98 -1.27
C ILE A 49 5.56 5.87 -0.52
N ARG A 50 4.85 4.99 0.18
CA ARG A 50 5.48 3.86 0.88
C ARG A 50 6.18 2.92 -0.10
N LEU A 51 5.54 2.62 -1.22
CA LEU A 51 6.11 1.76 -2.25
C LEU A 51 7.36 2.39 -2.87
N ASP A 52 7.32 3.68 -3.19
CA ASP A 52 8.47 4.41 -3.72
C ASP A 52 9.64 4.38 -2.73
N ASN A 53 9.38 4.62 -1.44
CA ASN A 53 10.41 4.52 -0.40
C ASN A 53 11.00 3.11 -0.26
N LEU A 54 10.20 2.06 -0.46
CA LEU A 54 10.68 0.67 -0.41
C LEU A 54 11.50 0.28 -1.65
N LEU A 55 11.15 0.81 -2.83
CA LEU A 55 11.83 0.45 -4.08
C LEU A 55 13.08 1.28 -4.36
N PHE A 56 13.12 2.52 -3.88
CA PHE A 56 14.23 3.45 -4.13
C PHE A 56 15.05 3.76 -2.87
N GLY A 57 14.67 3.24 -1.70
CA GLY A 57 15.34 3.51 -0.42
C GLY A 57 16.53 2.59 -0.09
N ASP A 58 16.81 1.57 -0.90
CA ASP A 58 17.87 0.57 -0.65
C ASP A 58 19.17 0.82 -1.45
N GLU A 59 19.41 2.03 -2.01
CA GLU A 59 20.69 2.38 -2.66
C GLU A 59 21.69 3.06 -1.70
N SER A 60 21.76 2.61 -0.44
CA SER A 60 22.76 3.08 0.52
C SER A 60 23.10 2.01 1.58
N ASN A 61 23.70 0.90 1.14
CA ASN A 61 24.77 0.23 1.90
C ASN A 61 25.64 -0.65 0.99
#